data_AF-A0A933ZZM4-F1
#
_entry.id   AF-A0A933ZZM4-F1
#
_cell.length_a   1.000
_cell.length_b   1.000
_cell.length_c   1.000
_cell.angle_alpha   90.00
_cell.angle_beta   90.00
_cell.angle_gamma   90.00
#
_symmetry.space_group_name_H-M   'P 1'
#
loop_
_entity.id
_entity.type
_entity.pdbx_description
1 polymer ?
#
loop_
_entity_poly.entity_id
_entity_poly.type
_entity_poly.pdbx_seq_one_letter_code
_entity_poly.pdbx_strand_id
1 'polypeptide(L)'
;MNAPKANGVGQLYSRIFWREIPVNIPTALLAAYVLGLVFRLEDAQVRVAVGVILPLVFAVSTGLQAFINRRVLARAIAQPEGEPPGARLKRLLEVPPRMMASSMLGWTGGGLLFGLGCAMAFGRDAKTVVAGLVVGLLTALMPSVLHIITMEDQLRPLVQEEFRRCGVRVEGQGPFWIRQRWSLPLAFVIALSSLVVFCGLALSAQFARVASSVVSKLATQDAALAQLAEQELTAMTPAAAWPVAIIGLFLVVSFVITGWQIARRQSRAVEAVERSLRAMAAGTPEPPAWVATDEVGDLAFSAAQISFEMQHIFTQLRAMAAGDLRAEIQGDSGLLRAFRDSRAGLLRLSDLMVGLARGELGSRPDVAGDLGTSFEKLHHSLQAIAAQAQKIAEGDLRL
;
A
#
# COMPACT_ATOMS: atom_id res chain seq x y z
N MET A 1 -24.06 -3.87 -16.15
CA MET A 1 -23.57 -4.24 -14.79
C MET A 1 -24.31 -3.40 -13.78
N ASN A 2 -25.04 -4.03 -12.85
CA ASN A 2 -25.78 -3.31 -11.81
C ASN A 2 -24.80 -2.53 -10.94
N ALA A 3 -25.04 -1.22 -10.76
CA ALA A 3 -24.29 -0.41 -9.82
C ALA A 3 -24.24 -1.14 -8.46
N PRO A 4 -23.09 -1.18 -7.77
CA PRO A 4 -22.99 -1.83 -6.47
C PRO A 4 -24.09 -1.26 -5.57
N LYS A 5 -24.99 -2.13 -5.11
CA LYS A 5 -26.14 -1.74 -4.26
C LYS A 5 -25.60 -0.91 -3.10
N ALA A 6 -26.27 0.20 -2.75
CA ALA A 6 -25.88 1.11 -1.67
C ALA A 6 -25.52 0.38 -0.35
N ASN A 7 -26.08 -0.81 -0.13
CA ASN A 7 -25.79 -1.72 0.97
C ASN A 7 -24.30 -2.15 1.06
N GLY A 8 -23.59 -2.23 -0.07
CA GLY A 8 -22.18 -2.66 -0.12
C GLY A 8 -21.21 -1.65 0.51
N VAL A 9 -21.45 -0.35 0.30
CA VAL A 9 -20.60 0.71 0.87
C VAL A 9 -20.73 0.76 2.40
N GLY A 10 -21.96 0.66 2.90
CA GLY A 10 -22.24 0.64 4.34
C GLY A 10 -21.62 -0.57 5.04
N GLN A 11 -21.73 -1.76 4.44
CA GLN A 11 -21.12 -2.98 4.97
C GLN A 11 -19.59 -2.92 4.98
N LEU A 12 -18.97 -2.44 3.90
CA LEU A 12 -17.52 -2.27 3.83
C LEU A 12 -17.02 -1.26 4.87
N TYR A 13 -17.69 -0.10 4.96
CA TYR A 13 -17.35 0.91 5.97
C TYR A 13 -17.47 0.35 7.39
N SER A 14 -18.58 -0.31 7.72
CA SER A 14 -18.79 -0.93 9.04
C SER A 14 -17.69 -1.92 9.38
N ARG A 15 -17.29 -2.78 8.42
CA ARG A 15 -16.19 -3.73 8.61
C ARG A 15 -14.86 -3.04 8.88
N ILE A 16 -14.55 -1.98 8.14
CA ILE A 16 -13.33 -1.18 8.35
C ILE A 16 -13.37 -0.56 9.74
N PHE A 17 -14.45 0.14 10.09
CA PHE A 17 -14.64 0.79 11.39
C PHE A 17 -14.46 -0.17 12.57
N TRP A 18 -15.11 -1.34 12.53
CA TRP A 18 -14.97 -2.34 13.61
C TRP A 18 -13.56 -2.93 13.73
N ARG A 19 -12.78 -2.96 12.64
CA ARG A 19 -11.37 -3.37 12.68
C ARG A 19 -10.43 -2.30 13.22
N GLU A 20 -10.81 -1.02 13.13
CA GLU A 20 -10.03 0.09 13.65
C GLU A 20 -10.15 0.23 15.18
N ILE A 21 -11.30 -0.13 15.75
CA ILE A 21 -11.58 0.02 17.19
C ILE A 21 -10.49 -0.64 18.08
N PRO A 22 -10.07 -1.90 17.87
CA PRO A 22 -9.04 -2.52 18.69
C PRO A 22 -7.68 -1.81 18.65
N VAL A 23 -7.36 -1.11 17.55
CA VAL A 23 -6.11 -0.34 17.41
C VAL A 23 -6.24 1.02 18.11
N ASN A 24 -7.44 1.60 18.09
CA ASN A 24 -7.70 2.92 18.65
C ASN A 24 -7.89 2.90 20.17
N ILE A 25 -8.48 1.85 20.76
CA ILE A 25 -8.74 1.77 22.21
C ILE A 25 -7.46 1.94 23.05
N PRO A 26 -6.37 1.17 22.83
CA PRO A 26 -5.17 1.31 23.65
C PRO A 26 -4.53 2.69 23.54
N THR A 27 -4.56 3.25 22.32
CA THR A 27 -4.05 4.60 22.02
C THR A 27 -4.88 5.68 22.72
N ALA A 28 -6.21 5.51 22.77
CA ALA A 28 -7.13 6.38 23.50
C ALA A 28 -6.83 6.37 25.01
N LEU A 29 -6.60 5.18 25.57
CA LEU A 29 -6.29 5.01 27.00
C LEU A 29 -4.96 5.67 27.36
N LEU A 30 -3.93 5.51 26.52
CA LEU A 30 -2.66 6.21 26.69
C LEU A 30 -2.87 7.74 26.66
N ALA A 31 -3.62 8.24 25.68
CA ALA A 31 -3.88 9.67 25.55
C ALA A 31 -4.61 10.23 26.78
N ALA A 32 -5.66 9.54 27.24
CA ALA A 32 -6.41 9.91 28.43
C ALA A 32 -5.52 9.90 29.68
N TYR A 33 -4.64 8.91 29.81
CA TYR A 33 -3.68 8.83 30.91
C TYR A 33 -2.70 10.02 30.90
N VAL A 34 -2.08 10.32 29.76
CA VAL A 34 -1.15 11.45 29.63
C VAL A 34 -1.87 12.78 29.89
N LEU A 35 -3.08 12.97 29.36
CA LEU A 35 -3.85 14.19 29.59
C LEU A 35 -4.24 14.34 31.07
N GLY A 36 -4.63 13.26 31.74
CA GLY A 36 -4.89 13.26 33.18
C GLY A 36 -3.65 13.66 34.01
N LEU A 37 -2.47 13.20 33.59
CA LEU A 37 -1.21 13.61 34.22
C LEU A 37 -0.97 15.12 34.04
N VAL A 38 -1.04 15.61 32.81
CA VAL A 38 -0.74 17.00 32.44
C VAL A 38 -1.75 17.98 33.03
N PHE A 39 -3.04 17.66 33.00
CA PHE A 39 -4.11 18.58 33.41
C PHE A 39 -4.26 18.66 34.94
N ARG A 40 -3.68 17.72 35.69
CA ARG A 40 -3.75 17.67 37.16
C ARG A 40 -5.17 17.79 37.67
N LEU A 41 -6.06 17.02 37.05
CA LEU A 41 -7.47 17.01 37.43
C LEU A 41 -7.62 16.34 38.80
N GLU A 42 -8.40 16.97 39.68
CA GLU A 42 -8.84 16.37 40.94
C GLU A 42 -9.93 15.31 40.69
N ASP A 43 -10.19 14.41 41.64
CA ASP A 43 -11.15 13.30 41.46
C ASP A 43 -12.55 13.76 41.01
N ALA A 44 -13.03 14.92 41.52
CA ALA A 44 -14.28 15.51 41.08
C ALA A 44 -14.22 16.00 39.62
N GLN A 45 -13.10 16.62 39.23
CA GLN A 45 -12.86 17.11 37.87
C GLN A 45 -12.69 15.95 36.89
N VAL A 46 -12.02 14.86 37.29
CA VAL A 46 -11.88 13.62 36.51
C VAL A 46 -13.25 13.05 36.18
N ARG A 47 -14.18 12.99 37.15
CA ARG A 47 -15.54 12.52 36.91
C ARG A 47 -16.29 13.35 35.86
N VAL A 48 -16.16 14.68 35.91
CA VAL A 48 -16.77 15.57 34.90
C VAL A 48 -16.08 15.41 33.54
N ALA A 49 -14.75 15.36 33.51
CA ALA A 49 -13.98 15.21 32.29
C ALA A 49 -14.28 13.89 31.58
N VAL A 50 -14.34 12.77 32.32
CA VAL A 50 -14.61 11.44 31.78
C VAL A 50 -16.10 11.21 31.53
N GLY A 51 -16.99 11.72 32.39
CA GLY A 51 -18.43 11.48 32.30
C GLY A 51 -19.16 12.39 31.32
N VAL A 52 -18.63 13.58 31.03
CA VAL A 52 -19.32 14.60 30.22
C VAL A 52 -18.46 15.08 29.05
N ILE A 53 -17.27 15.59 29.32
CA ILE A 53 -16.44 16.23 28.28
C ILE A 53 -15.94 15.19 27.26
N LEU A 54 -15.34 14.10 27.74
CA LEU A 54 -14.76 13.07 26.89
C LEU A 54 -15.80 12.39 25.99
N PRO A 55 -16.99 11.96 26.47
CA PRO A 55 -18.01 11.35 25.61
C PRO A 55 -18.54 12.32 24.56
N LEU A 56 -18.75 13.60 24.91
CA LEU A 56 -19.19 14.62 23.97
C LEU A 56 -18.14 14.84 22.87
N VAL A 57 -16.89 15.04 23.26
CA VAL A 57 -15.76 15.23 22.33
C VAL A 57 -15.59 14.00 21.44
N PHE A 58 -15.67 12.80 22.02
CA PHE A 58 -15.57 11.54 21.29
C PHE A 58 -16.72 11.38 20.28
N ALA A 59 -17.95 11.71 20.68
CA ALA A 59 -19.11 11.67 19.79
C ALA A 59 -18.98 12.62 18.61
N VAL A 60 -18.55 13.87 18.85
CA VAL A 60 -18.33 14.88 17.80
C VAL A 60 -17.20 14.45 16.87
N SER A 61 -16.05 14.06 17.42
CA SER A 61 -14.85 13.72 16.65
C SER A 61 -15.04 12.45 15.82
N THR A 62 -15.58 11.40 16.44
CA THR A 62 -15.89 10.12 15.77
C THR A 62 -17.01 10.29 14.76
N GLY A 63 -18.04 11.09 15.08
CA GLY A 63 -19.13 11.39 14.16
C GLY A 63 -18.64 12.12 12.91
N LEU A 64 -17.79 13.13 13.06
CA LEU A 64 -17.18 13.85 11.95
C LEU A 64 -16.27 12.94 11.11
N GLN A 65 -15.39 12.17 11.76
CA GLN A 65 -14.52 11.22 11.08
C GLN A 65 -15.34 10.18 10.29
N ALA A 66 -16.39 9.63 10.90
CA ALA A 66 -17.26 8.65 10.26
C ALA A 66 -17.99 9.23 9.04
N PHE A 67 -18.47 10.47 9.16
CA PHE A 67 -19.09 11.18 8.06
C PHE A 67 -18.14 11.40 6.88
N ILE A 68 -16.92 11.89 7.15
CA ILE A 68 -15.89 12.11 6.12
C ILE A 68 -15.49 10.78 5.47
N ASN A 69 -15.22 9.74 6.27
CA ASN A 69 -14.80 8.43 5.77
C ASN A 69 -15.86 7.79 4.89
N ARG A 70 -17.14 7.87 5.29
CA ARG A 70 -18.25 7.39 4.48
C ARG A 70 -18.35 8.13 3.14
N ARG A 71 -18.14 9.45 3.14
CA ARG A 71 -18.13 10.27 1.92
C ARG A 71 -16.95 9.92 1.00
N VAL A 72 -15.75 9.75 1.56
CA VAL A 72 -14.53 9.37 0.80
C VAL A 72 -14.73 7.99 0.16
N LEU A 73 -15.18 7.00 0.93
CA LEU A 73 -15.38 5.65 0.43
C LEU A 73 -16.51 5.58 -0.62
N ALA A 74 -17.63 6.26 -0.38
CA ALA A 74 -18.72 6.32 -1.35
C ALA A 74 -18.26 6.93 -2.70
N ARG A 75 -17.48 8.01 -2.66
CA ARG A 75 -16.91 8.63 -3.87
C ARG A 75 -15.90 7.74 -4.58
N ALA A 76 -15.11 6.96 -3.83
CA ALA A 76 -14.14 6.05 -4.43
C ALA A 76 -14.79 4.85 -5.13
N ILE A 77 -15.91 4.37 -4.60
CA ILE A 77 -16.63 3.21 -5.16
C ILE A 77 -17.52 3.61 -6.34
N ALA A 78 -18.07 4.82 -6.33
CA ALA A 78 -18.93 5.34 -7.40
C ALA A 78 -18.23 5.27 -8.77
N GLN A 79 -19.00 4.89 -9.80
CA GLN A 79 -18.60 4.89 -11.21
C GLN A 79 -19.46 5.93 -11.95
N PRO A 80 -19.02 7.20 -12.02
CA PRO A 80 -19.66 8.18 -12.90
C PRO A 80 -19.64 7.71 -14.36
N GLU A 81 -20.69 8.03 -15.11
CA GLU A 81 -20.73 7.76 -16.55
C GLU A 81 -19.68 8.60 -17.28
N GLY A 82 -19.04 8.02 -18.30
CA GLY A 82 -18.00 8.70 -19.09
C GLY A 82 -16.64 8.85 -18.40
N GLU A 83 -16.44 8.21 -17.25
CA GLU A 83 -15.18 8.28 -16.53
C GLU A 83 -14.02 7.59 -17.29
N PRO A 84 -12.84 8.22 -17.40
CA PRO A 84 -11.70 7.62 -18.09
C PRO A 84 -11.23 6.32 -17.41
N PRO A 85 -10.67 5.37 -18.17
CA PRO A 85 -10.19 4.11 -17.63
C PRO A 85 -9.13 4.35 -16.54
N GLY A 86 -9.25 3.63 -15.42
CA GLY A 86 -8.32 3.73 -14.29
C GLY A 86 -8.62 4.84 -13.28
N ALA A 87 -9.53 5.78 -13.55
CA ALA A 87 -9.85 6.85 -12.58
C ALA A 87 -10.50 6.32 -11.29
N ARG A 88 -11.36 5.29 -11.38
CA ARG A 88 -11.88 4.58 -10.20
C ARG A 88 -10.76 3.89 -9.42
N LEU A 89 -9.86 3.20 -10.11
CA LEU A 89 -8.71 2.54 -9.49
C LEU A 89 -7.86 3.55 -8.72
N LYS A 90 -7.58 4.71 -9.32
CA LYS A 90 -6.88 5.83 -8.65
C LYS A 90 -7.58 6.25 -7.35
N ARG A 91 -8.89 6.48 -7.40
CA ARG A 91 -9.65 6.88 -6.20
C ARG A 91 -9.62 5.80 -5.11
N LEU A 92 -9.75 4.52 -5.48
CA LEU A 92 -9.68 3.40 -4.54
C LEU A 92 -8.32 3.34 -3.84
N LEU A 93 -7.24 3.53 -4.60
CA LEU A 93 -5.86 3.59 -4.09
C LEU A 93 -5.61 4.80 -3.17
N GLU A 94 -6.30 5.92 -3.40
CA GLU A 94 -6.22 7.12 -2.55
C GLU A 94 -7.07 7.05 -1.26
N VAL A 95 -7.93 6.03 -1.09
CA VAL A 95 -8.81 5.94 0.09
C VAL A 95 -8.02 5.81 1.39
N PRO A 96 -7.07 4.86 1.55
CA PRO A 96 -6.34 4.69 2.82
C PRO A 96 -5.69 5.98 3.34
N PRO A 97 -4.88 6.73 2.55
CA PRO A 97 -4.25 7.96 3.04
C PRO A 97 -5.25 9.10 3.29
N ARG A 98 -6.38 9.15 2.56
CA ARG A 98 -7.44 10.13 2.84
C ARG A 98 -8.16 9.84 4.15
N MET A 99 -8.42 8.58 4.44
CA MET A 99 -9.02 8.15 5.72
C MET A 99 -8.03 8.28 6.88
N MET A 100 -6.72 8.15 6.64
CA MET A 100 -5.71 8.52 7.62
C MET A 100 -5.79 10.02 7.95
N ALA A 101 -5.85 10.88 6.92
CA ALA A 101 -5.93 12.34 7.12
C ALA A 101 -7.19 12.75 7.89
N SER A 102 -8.34 12.14 7.62
CA SER A 102 -9.57 12.40 8.39
C SER A 102 -9.47 11.91 9.84
N SER A 103 -8.80 10.77 10.09
CA SER A 103 -8.53 10.29 11.45
C SER A 103 -7.60 11.24 12.20
N MET A 104 -6.54 11.74 11.54
CA MET A 104 -5.67 12.77 12.11
C MET A 104 -6.44 14.02 12.50
N LEU A 105 -7.34 14.50 11.63
CA LEU A 105 -8.20 15.65 11.94
C LEU A 105 -9.15 15.36 13.11
N GLY A 106 -9.76 14.17 13.15
CA GLY A 106 -10.67 13.77 14.21
C GLY A 106 -9.99 13.73 15.58
N TRP A 107 -8.84 13.06 15.68
CA TRP A 107 -8.09 12.95 16.93
C TRP A 107 -7.45 14.27 17.38
N THR A 108 -6.86 15.03 16.44
CA THR A 108 -6.27 16.34 16.74
C THR A 108 -7.33 17.34 17.17
N GLY A 109 -8.46 17.37 16.45
CA GLY A 109 -9.62 18.18 16.80
C GLY A 109 -10.24 17.75 18.14
N GLY A 110 -10.33 16.46 18.39
CA GLY A 110 -10.79 15.91 19.67
C GLY A 110 -9.89 16.32 20.85
N GLY A 111 -8.57 16.19 20.71
CA GLY A 111 -7.61 16.64 21.71
C GLY A 111 -7.71 18.15 21.99
N LEU A 112 -7.88 18.96 20.95
CA LEU A 112 -8.11 20.41 21.07
C LEU A 112 -9.40 20.72 21.83
N LEU A 113 -10.52 20.12 21.42
CA LEU A 113 -11.83 20.32 22.05
C LEU A 113 -11.85 19.84 23.50
N PHE A 114 -11.18 18.73 23.80
CA PHE A 114 -11.03 18.24 25.16
C PHE A 114 -10.22 19.20 26.03
N GLY A 115 -9.07 19.67 25.53
CA GLY A 115 -8.26 20.67 26.22
C GLY A 115 -9.01 21.97 26.47
N LEU A 116 -9.77 22.46 25.48
CA LEU A 116 -10.62 23.64 25.60
C LEU A 116 -11.74 23.42 26.63
N GLY A 117 -12.43 22.28 26.57
CA GLY A 117 -13.48 21.92 27.52
C GLY A 117 -12.97 21.89 28.96
N CYS A 118 -11.81 21.28 29.20
CA CYS A 118 -11.19 21.26 30.53
C CYS A 118 -10.71 22.66 30.97
N ALA A 119 -10.17 23.47 30.06
CA ALA A 119 -9.76 24.83 30.38
C ALA A 119 -10.95 25.71 30.79
N MET A 120 -12.06 25.63 30.05
CA MET A 120 -13.28 26.37 30.35
C MET A 120 -13.97 25.85 31.63
N ALA A 121 -14.07 24.54 31.81
CA ALA A 121 -14.78 23.94 32.94
C ALA A 121 -14.03 24.08 34.28
N PHE A 122 -12.70 24.06 34.25
CA PHE A 122 -11.87 24.02 35.48
C PHE A 122 -10.96 25.24 35.62
N GLY A 123 -11.14 26.29 34.81
CA GLY A 123 -10.34 27.51 34.85
C GLY A 123 -8.85 27.27 34.58
N ARG A 124 -8.51 26.34 33.69
CA ARG A 124 -7.09 26.05 33.34
C ARG A 124 -6.56 27.02 32.30
N ASP A 125 -5.25 27.15 32.25
CA ASP A 125 -4.55 28.05 31.34
C ASP A 125 -4.54 27.52 29.89
N ALA A 126 -4.19 28.40 28.95
CA ALA A 126 -4.10 28.07 27.52
C ALA A 126 -3.13 26.91 27.22
N LYS A 127 -2.17 26.63 28.10
CA LYS A 127 -1.24 25.49 27.96
C LYS A 127 -1.96 24.15 27.96
N THR A 128 -3.08 24.04 28.67
CA THR A 128 -3.94 22.85 28.69
C THR A 128 -4.51 22.56 27.30
N VAL A 129 -4.90 23.61 26.58
CA VAL A 129 -5.42 23.50 25.19
C VAL A 129 -4.31 23.06 24.24
N VAL A 130 -3.12 23.66 24.36
CA VAL A 130 -1.94 23.29 23.55
C VAL A 130 -1.52 21.84 23.82
N ALA A 131 -1.49 21.41 25.08
CA ALA A 131 -1.19 20.03 25.43
C ALA A 131 -2.24 19.06 24.86
N GLY A 132 -3.52 19.41 24.93
CA GLY A 132 -4.61 18.66 24.30
C GLY A 132 -4.39 18.47 22.79
N LEU A 133 -4.06 19.55 22.09
CA LEU A 133 -3.77 19.53 20.65
C LEU A 133 -2.56 18.62 20.32
N VAL A 134 -1.46 18.77 21.05
CA VAL A 134 -0.22 18.00 20.82
C VAL A 134 -0.44 16.52 21.11
N VAL A 135 -1.08 16.18 22.23
CA VAL A 135 -1.41 14.79 22.56
C VAL A 135 -2.34 14.21 21.50
N GLY A 136 -3.40 14.92 21.12
CA GLY A 136 -4.33 14.50 20.09
C GLY A 136 -3.64 14.19 18.76
N LEU A 137 -2.72 15.06 18.31
CA LEU A 137 -1.94 14.85 17.08
C LEU A 137 -1.05 13.61 17.15
N LEU A 138 -0.28 13.45 18.22
CA LEU A 138 0.64 12.30 18.37
C LEU A 138 -0.12 10.97 18.53
N THR A 139 -1.22 10.99 19.28
CA THR A 139 -2.15 9.86 19.42
C THR A 139 -2.76 9.49 18.07
N ALA A 140 -3.03 10.45 17.18
CA ALA A 140 -3.51 10.16 15.83
C ALA A 140 -2.44 9.56 14.92
N LEU A 141 -1.21 10.07 15.03
CA LEU A 141 -0.08 9.65 14.20
C LEU A 141 0.37 8.23 14.54
N MET A 142 0.31 7.83 15.80
CA MET A 142 0.84 6.53 16.25
C MET A 142 0.19 5.31 15.55
N PRO A 143 -1.16 5.17 15.47
CA PRO A 143 -1.78 4.05 14.80
C PRO A 143 -1.97 4.27 13.29
N SER A 144 -1.57 5.43 12.74
CA SER A 144 -1.89 5.84 11.36
C SER A 144 -1.41 4.85 10.29
N VAL A 145 -0.19 4.32 10.45
CA VAL A 145 0.39 3.34 9.53
C VAL A 145 -0.38 2.03 9.58
N LEU A 146 -0.74 1.55 10.77
CA LEU A 146 -1.54 0.35 10.94
C LEU A 146 -2.94 0.51 10.32
N HIS A 147 -3.53 1.71 10.41
CA HIS A 147 -4.80 2.02 9.75
C HIS A 147 -4.67 1.90 8.24
N ILE A 148 -3.63 2.49 7.63
CA ILE A 148 -3.40 2.38 6.18
C ILE A 148 -3.31 0.91 5.77
N ILE A 149 -2.46 0.12 6.43
CA ILE A 149 -2.25 -1.30 6.08
C ILE A 149 -3.56 -2.09 6.20
N THR A 150 -4.32 -1.85 7.27
CA THR A 150 -5.61 -2.54 7.50
C THR A 150 -6.64 -2.17 6.44
N MET A 151 -6.73 -0.88 6.08
CA MET A 151 -7.63 -0.40 5.04
C MET A 151 -7.25 -0.94 3.66
N GLU A 152 -5.97 -0.93 3.31
CA GLU A 152 -5.46 -1.51 2.07
C GLU A 152 -5.82 -2.99 1.97
N ASP A 153 -5.63 -3.78 3.04
CA ASP A 153 -6.00 -5.19 3.06
C ASP A 153 -7.51 -5.39 2.82
N GLN A 154 -8.38 -4.49 3.29
CA GLN A 154 -9.83 -4.56 3.03
C GLN A 154 -10.20 -4.12 1.60
N LEU A 155 -9.49 -3.15 1.04
CA LEU A 155 -9.76 -2.61 -0.30
C LEU A 155 -9.10 -3.43 -1.41
N ARG A 156 -8.06 -4.21 -1.10
CA ARG A 156 -7.26 -4.97 -2.07
C ARG A 156 -8.10 -5.80 -3.04
N PRO A 157 -9.15 -6.55 -2.64
CA PRO A 157 -9.97 -7.29 -3.59
C PRO A 157 -10.66 -6.39 -4.63
N LEU A 158 -11.19 -5.24 -4.20
CA LEU A 158 -11.85 -4.27 -5.09
C LEU A 158 -10.84 -3.57 -6.02
N VAL A 159 -9.66 -3.25 -5.50
CA VAL A 159 -8.56 -2.67 -6.27
C VAL A 159 -8.08 -3.66 -7.34
N GLN A 160 -7.93 -4.94 -7.01
CA GLN A 160 -7.54 -5.99 -7.96
C GLN A 160 -8.61 -6.27 -9.01
N GLU A 161 -9.89 -6.28 -8.62
CA GLU A 161 -11.00 -6.40 -9.56
C GLU A 161 -11.00 -5.25 -10.56
N GLU A 162 -10.91 -4.01 -10.08
CA GLU A 162 -10.89 -2.83 -10.95
C GLU A 162 -9.63 -2.79 -11.82
N PHE A 163 -8.48 -3.20 -11.30
CA PHE A 163 -7.24 -3.29 -12.06
C PHE A 163 -7.33 -4.29 -13.21
N ARG A 164 -7.85 -5.50 -12.96
CA ARG A 164 -8.08 -6.49 -14.02
C ARG A 164 -9.08 -6.01 -15.07
N ARG A 165 -10.06 -5.20 -14.66
CA ARG A 165 -11.06 -4.63 -15.58
C ARG A 165 -10.48 -3.58 -16.51
N CYS A 166 -9.68 -2.64 -15.98
CA CYS A 166 -9.16 -1.54 -16.78
C CYS A 166 -7.86 -1.89 -17.52
N GLY A 167 -6.99 -2.71 -16.91
CA GLY A 167 -5.67 -3.04 -17.48
C GLY A 167 -4.72 -1.86 -17.61
N VAL A 168 -5.07 -0.68 -17.06
CA VAL A 168 -4.30 0.55 -17.19
C VAL A 168 -3.43 0.75 -15.95
N ARG A 169 -2.16 1.10 -16.18
CA ARG A 169 -1.26 1.58 -15.11
C ARG A 169 -1.74 2.94 -14.63
N VAL A 170 -2.00 3.04 -13.32
CA VAL A 170 -2.37 4.31 -12.70
C VAL A 170 -1.12 4.98 -12.15
N GLU A 171 -0.76 6.13 -12.71
CA GLU A 171 0.26 6.99 -12.14
C GLU A 171 -0.38 7.99 -11.17
N GLY A 172 0.26 8.14 -10.01
CA GLY A 172 -0.18 9.07 -8.99
C GLY A 172 0.97 9.87 -8.40
N GLN A 173 0.65 11.11 -8.06
CA GLN A 173 1.53 12.06 -7.39
C GLN A 173 0.71 12.83 -6.36
N GLY A 174 1.39 13.36 -5.35
CA GLY A 174 0.80 14.23 -4.33
C GLY A 174 0.72 13.59 -2.94
N PRO A 175 0.10 14.30 -1.98
CA PRO A 175 0.15 13.95 -0.56
C PRO A 175 -0.60 12.67 -0.20
N PHE A 176 -1.57 12.26 -1.02
CA PHE A 176 -2.33 11.02 -0.86
C PHE A 176 -1.76 9.85 -1.68
N TRP A 177 -0.56 10.01 -2.25
CA TRP A 177 0.14 8.96 -2.97
C TRP A 177 1.45 8.63 -2.25
N ILE A 178 1.31 8.01 -1.08
CA ILE A 178 2.44 7.78 -0.17
C ILE A 178 3.37 6.73 -0.78
N ARG A 179 4.64 7.10 -0.92
CA ARG A 179 5.73 6.22 -1.35
C ARG A 179 6.42 5.60 -0.12
N GLN A 180 6.85 4.35 -0.24
CA GLN A 180 7.52 3.58 0.81
C GLN A 180 8.83 4.22 1.25
N ARG A 181 9.56 4.90 0.35
CA ARG A 181 10.77 5.67 0.72
C ARG A 181 10.52 6.67 1.86
N TRP A 182 9.28 7.14 2.02
CA TRP A 182 8.89 8.08 3.07
C TRP A 182 8.24 7.41 4.29
N SER A 183 7.64 6.21 4.14
CA SER A 183 6.85 5.61 5.21
C SER A 183 7.69 5.19 6.42
N LEU A 184 8.88 4.63 6.19
CA LEU A 184 9.76 4.17 7.27
C LEU A 184 10.42 5.35 8.04
N PRO A 185 11.02 6.36 7.37
CA PRO A 185 11.49 7.56 8.06
C PRO A 185 10.37 8.27 8.82
N LEU A 186 9.17 8.37 8.22
CA LEU A 186 8.02 8.98 8.87
C LEU A 186 7.60 8.21 10.13
N ALA A 187 7.49 6.89 10.06
CA ALA A 187 7.18 6.06 11.22
C ALA A 187 8.21 6.21 12.34
N PHE A 188 9.50 6.28 11.99
CA PHE A 188 10.59 6.51 12.94
C PHE A 188 10.51 7.91 13.58
N VAL A 189 10.28 8.97 12.78
CA VAL A 189 10.13 10.33 13.30
C VAL A 189 8.93 10.44 14.22
N ILE A 190 7.78 9.87 13.82
CA ILE A 190 6.58 9.81 14.67
C ILE A 190 6.88 9.07 15.98
N ALA A 191 7.64 7.97 15.91
CA ALA A 191 8.01 7.20 17.08
C ALA A 191 8.85 7.99 18.07
N LEU A 192 9.94 8.56 17.57
CA LEU A 192 10.86 9.33 18.36
C LEU A 192 10.18 10.58 18.93
N SER A 193 9.39 11.30 18.12
CA SER A 193 8.67 12.48 18.58
C SER A 193 7.62 12.14 19.64
N SER A 194 6.86 11.05 19.44
CA SER A 194 5.86 10.60 20.41
C SER A 194 6.51 10.20 21.73
N LEU A 195 7.63 9.49 21.67
CA LEU A 195 8.40 9.10 22.86
C LEU A 195 8.90 10.31 23.62
N VAL A 196 9.60 11.22 22.95
CA VAL A 196 10.16 12.43 23.57
C VAL A 196 9.06 13.29 24.17
N VAL A 197 7.96 13.52 23.44
CA VAL A 197 6.88 14.39 23.90
C VAL A 197 6.08 13.74 25.02
N PHE A 198 5.66 12.47 24.91
CA PHE A 198 4.89 11.85 25.98
C PHE A 198 5.70 11.64 27.25
N CYS A 199 6.97 11.21 27.15
CA CYS A 199 7.86 11.12 28.31
C CYS A 199 8.13 12.51 28.90
N GLY A 200 8.40 13.51 28.07
CA GLY A 200 8.63 14.89 28.52
C GLY A 200 7.41 15.49 29.23
N LEU A 201 6.20 15.30 28.69
CA LEU A 201 4.95 15.72 29.32
C LEU A 201 4.71 15.00 30.64
N ALA A 202 4.92 13.68 30.70
CA ALA A 202 4.77 12.91 31.93
C ALA A 202 5.77 13.35 33.01
N LEU A 203 7.05 13.51 32.65
CA LEU A 203 8.10 13.99 33.55
C LEU A 203 7.82 15.41 34.03
N SER A 204 7.47 16.33 33.13
CA SER A 204 7.12 17.71 33.48
C SER A 204 5.90 17.77 34.40
N ALA A 205 4.87 16.95 34.13
CA ALA A 205 3.69 16.87 34.95
C ALA A 205 4.03 16.41 36.37
N GLN A 206 4.84 15.35 36.50
CA GLN A 206 5.29 14.83 37.79
C GLN A 206 6.18 15.82 38.52
N PHE A 207 7.21 16.38 37.86
CA PHE A 207 8.12 17.34 38.47
C PHE A 207 7.38 18.53 39.08
N ALA A 208 6.41 19.11 38.38
CA ALA A 208 5.71 20.25 38.94
C ALA A 208 4.61 19.86 39.96
N ARG A 209 4.21 18.57 40.09
CA ARG A 209 3.40 18.10 41.24
C ARG A 209 4.26 17.99 42.49
N VAL A 210 5.45 17.44 42.30
CA VAL A 210 6.52 17.38 43.31
C VAL A 210 6.86 18.78 43.82
N ALA A 211 7.17 19.70 42.92
CA ALA A 211 7.55 21.06 43.28
C ALA A 211 6.44 21.76 44.07
N SER A 212 5.17 21.61 43.67
CA SER A 212 4.05 22.17 44.45
C SER A 212 3.89 21.55 45.83
N SER A 213 4.11 20.24 45.96
CA SER A 213 4.07 19.55 47.27
C SER A 213 5.16 20.06 48.18
N VAL A 214 6.41 20.12 47.69
CA VAL A 214 7.57 20.61 48.43
C VAL A 214 7.39 22.08 48.83
N VAL A 215 6.96 22.96 47.92
CA VAL A 215 6.70 24.38 48.20
C VAL A 215 5.59 24.57 49.24
N SER A 216 4.51 23.79 49.17
CA SER A 216 3.41 23.88 50.14
C SER A 216 3.85 23.48 51.55
N LYS A 217 4.70 22.46 51.68
CA LYS A 217 5.27 22.01 52.96
C LYS A 217 6.34 22.99 53.48
N LEU A 218 7.20 23.50 52.60
CA LEU A 218 8.18 24.57 52.86
C LEU A 218 7.55 25.81 53.49
N ALA A 219 6.37 26.22 53.00
CA ALA A 219 5.66 27.38 53.51
C ALA A 219 5.18 27.23 54.97
N THR A 220 5.29 26.03 55.56
CA THR A 220 4.71 25.71 56.88
C THR A 220 5.72 25.35 57.98
N GLN A 221 7.01 25.11 57.69
CA GLN A 221 8.00 24.70 58.71
C GLN A 221 9.42 25.24 58.41
N ASP A 222 10.27 25.35 59.44
CA ASP A 222 11.66 25.83 59.37
C ASP A 222 12.69 24.72 59.73
N ALA A 223 13.91 24.81 59.19
CA ALA A 223 15.12 23.99 59.36
C ALA A 223 15.09 22.44 59.19
N ALA A 224 14.01 21.71 59.51
CA ALA A 224 13.88 20.24 59.33
C ALA A 224 13.75 19.79 57.85
N LEU A 225 14.17 20.65 56.96
CA LEU A 225 13.52 20.91 55.69
C LEU A 225 14.31 20.32 54.53
N ALA A 226 15.64 20.34 54.64
CA ALA A 226 16.52 19.64 53.71
C ALA A 226 16.28 18.12 53.74
N GLN A 227 16.10 17.52 54.93
CA GLN A 227 15.83 16.08 55.07
C GLN A 227 14.44 15.67 54.55
N LEU A 228 13.40 16.49 54.77
CA LEU A 228 12.06 16.26 54.24
C LEU A 228 12.00 16.42 52.72
N ALA A 229 12.71 17.41 52.17
CA ALA A 229 12.83 17.60 50.72
C ALA A 229 13.61 16.44 50.07
N GLU A 230 14.69 15.98 50.70
CA GLU A 230 15.47 14.83 50.23
C GLU A 230 14.64 13.54 50.25
N GLN A 231 13.96 13.21 51.36
CA GLN A 231 13.09 12.02 51.45
C GLN A 231 11.98 12.02 50.40
N GLU A 232 11.37 13.19 50.13
CA GLU A 232 10.38 13.30 49.07
C GLU A 232 10.99 13.12 47.68
N LEU A 233 12.13 13.78 47.39
CA LEU A 233 12.85 13.55 46.12
C LEU A 233 13.18 12.07 45.89
N THR A 234 13.59 11.34 46.93
CA THR A 234 13.90 9.91 46.81
C THR A 234 12.64 9.08 46.58
N ALA A 235 11.55 9.35 47.29
CA ALA A 235 10.25 8.71 47.09
C ALA A 235 9.64 8.99 45.70
N MET A 236 10.05 10.09 45.06
CA MET A 236 9.56 10.52 43.75
C MET A 236 10.18 9.78 42.57
N THR A 237 11.38 9.21 42.74
CA THR A 237 12.04 8.45 41.68
C THR A 237 11.16 7.32 41.13
N PRO A 238 10.57 6.43 41.95
CA PRO A 238 9.65 5.40 41.45
C PRO A 238 8.33 5.98 40.91
N ALA A 239 7.82 7.07 41.51
CA ALA A 239 6.55 7.69 41.10
C ALA A 239 6.63 8.36 39.71
N ALA A 240 7.79 8.87 39.33
CA ALA A 240 8.06 9.39 37.99
C ALA A 240 8.50 8.30 37.00
N ALA A 241 9.26 7.30 37.47
CA ALA A 241 9.74 6.21 36.62
C ALA A 241 8.59 5.37 36.05
N TRP A 242 7.54 5.09 36.84
CA TRP A 242 6.46 4.20 36.41
C TRP A 242 5.63 4.73 35.22
N PRO A 243 5.13 5.98 35.21
CA PRO A 243 4.47 6.55 34.04
C PRO A 243 5.34 6.52 32.78
N VAL A 244 6.62 6.89 32.93
CA VAL A 244 7.57 6.91 31.80
C VAL A 244 7.84 5.49 31.29
N ALA A 245 8.00 4.52 32.19
CA ALA A 245 8.20 3.12 31.83
C ALA A 245 6.97 2.54 31.10
N ILE A 246 5.75 2.84 31.56
CA ILE A 246 4.52 2.39 30.90
C ILE A 246 4.40 3.01 29.51
N ILE A 247 4.56 4.34 29.39
CA ILE A 247 4.50 5.05 28.11
C ILE A 247 5.57 4.49 27.16
N GLY A 248 6.81 4.35 27.64
CA GLY A 248 7.93 3.80 26.88
C GLY A 248 7.66 2.38 26.39
N LEU A 249 7.22 1.48 27.28
CA LEU A 249 6.88 0.10 26.92
C LEU A 249 5.77 0.06 25.87
N PHE A 250 4.70 0.83 26.08
CA PHE A 250 3.57 0.88 25.15
C PHE A 250 4.00 1.37 23.75
N LEU A 251 4.82 2.41 23.69
CA LEU A 251 5.35 2.93 22.43
C LEU A 251 6.23 1.88 21.74
N VAL A 252 7.17 1.27 22.48
CA VAL A 252 8.05 0.20 21.94
C VAL A 252 7.22 -0.92 21.35
N VAL A 253 6.23 -1.45 22.09
CA VAL A 253 5.34 -2.52 21.60
C VAL A 253 4.59 -2.07 20.35
N SER A 254 4.04 -0.84 20.34
CA SER A 254 3.31 -0.29 19.19
C SER A 254 4.19 -0.19 17.93
N PHE A 255 5.44 0.24 18.08
CA PHE A 255 6.39 0.34 16.96
C PHE A 255 6.91 -1.01 16.48
N VAL A 256 7.14 -1.96 17.39
CA VAL A 256 7.49 -3.33 17.02
C VAL A 256 6.36 -3.96 16.20
N ILE A 257 5.10 -3.81 16.64
CA ILE A 257 3.93 -4.31 15.90
C ILE A 257 3.84 -3.62 14.53
N THR A 258 4.02 -2.30 14.47
CA THR A 258 3.96 -1.54 13.22
C THR A 258 5.05 -1.97 12.25
N GLY A 259 6.31 -2.06 12.70
CA GLY A 259 7.44 -2.53 11.90
C GLY A 259 7.24 -3.95 11.39
N TRP A 260 6.73 -4.85 12.24
CA TRP A 260 6.39 -6.22 11.86
C TRP A 260 5.31 -6.28 10.78
N GLN A 261 4.26 -5.47 10.90
CA GLN A 261 3.19 -5.40 9.89
C GLN A 261 3.69 -4.83 8.55
N ILE A 262 4.53 -3.80 8.58
CA ILE A 262 5.19 -3.27 7.37
C ILE A 262 6.03 -4.37 6.71
N ALA A 263 6.88 -5.06 7.47
CA ALA A 263 7.72 -6.13 6.95
C ALA A 263 6.88 -7.27 6.33
N ARG A 264 5.81 -7.68 7.01
CA ARG A 264 4.88 -8.70 6.51
C ARG A 264 4.16 -8.27 5.23
N ARG A 265 3.74 -7.00 5.16
CA ARG A 265 3.15 -6.41 3.96
C ARG A 265 4.13 -6.45 2.79
N GLN A 266 5.39 -6.09 3.02
CA GLN A 266 6.45 -6.13 2.00
C GLN A 266 6.73 -7.56 1.51
N SER A 267 6.82 -8.53 2.41
CA SER A 267 6.99 -9.95 2.06
C SER A 267 5.88 -10.43 1.12
N ARG A 268 4.61 -10.18 1.49
CA ARG A 268 3.45 -10.57 0.67
C ARG A 268 3.45 -9.92 -0.72
N ALA A 269 3.90 -8.66 -0.79
CA ALA A 269 3.99 -7.92 -2.04
C ALA A 269 5.04 -8.53 -2.98
N VAL A 270 6.24 -8.80 -2.46
CA VAL A 270 7.33 -9.45 -3.19
C VAL A 270 6.94 -10.87 -3.63
N GLU A 271 6.36 -11.67 -2.73
CA GLU A 271 5.86 -13.01 -3.03
C GLU A 271 4.79 -13.01 -4.15
N ALA A 272 3.94 -11.97 -4.22
CA ALA A 272 2.94 -11.85 -5.27
C ALA A 272 3.58 -11.56 -6.64
N VAL A 273 4.60 -10.70 -6.68
CA VAL A 273 5.38 -10.43 -7.90
C VAL A 273 6.17 -11.66 -8.32
N GLU A 274 6.87 -12.31 -7.40
CA GLU A 274 7.65 -13.53 -7.66
C GLU A 274 6.78 -14.65 -8.24
N ARG A 275 5.59 -14.89 -7.67
CA ARG A 275 4.64 -15.88 -8.20
C ARG A 275 4.20 -15.56 -9.63
N SER A 276 3.93 -14.29 -9.93
CA SER A 276 3.60 -13.85 -11.29
C SER A 276 4.74 -14.08 -12.27
N LEU A 277 5.98 -13.72 -11.89
CA LEU A 277 7.17 -13.96 -12.71
C LEU A 277 7.39 -15.46 -12.98
N ARG A 278 7.25 -16.31 -11.95
CA ARG A 278 7.32 -17.77 -12.11
C ARG A 278 6.23 -18.32 -13.02
N ALA A 279 5.01 -17.82 -12.91
CA ALA A 279 3.89 -18.22 -13.76
C ALA A 279 4.14 -17.83 -15.22
N MET A 280 4.70 -16.64 -15.47
CA MET A 280 5.14 -16.21 -16.81
C MET A 280 6.24 -17.11 -17.37
N ALA A 281 7.25 -17.44 -16.56
CA ALA A 281 8.33 -18.35 -16.95
C ALA A 281 7.83 -19.78 -17.25
N ALA A 282 6.79 -20.23 -16.56
CA ALA A 282 6.14 -21.52 -16.79
C ALA A 282 5.18 -21.53 -18.00
N GLY A 283 5.05 -20.42 -18.73
CA GLY A 283 4.13 -20.32 -19.88
C GLY A 283 2.65 -20.16 -19.48
N THR A 284 2.36 -19.89 -18.21
CA THR A 284 1.03 -19.61 -17.69
C THR A 284 1.00 -18.19 -17.11
N PRO A 285 1.16 -17.14 -17.93
CA PRO A 285 1.26 -15.77 -17.44
C PRO A 285 0.01 -15.40 -16.62
N GLU A 286 0.23 -15.00 -15.37
CA GLU A 286 -0.80 -14.49 -14.45
C GLU A 286 -0.34 -13.13 -13.91
N PRO A 287 -1.18 -12.08 -13.87
CA PRO A 287 -0.79 -10.81 -13.28
C PRO A 287 -0.61 -10.96 -11.76
N PRO A 288 0.31 -10.22 -11.12
CA PRO A 288 0.53 -10.29 -9.69
C PRO A 288 -0.72 -9.90 -8.91
N ALA A 289 -1.03 -10.68 -7.87
CA ALA A 289 -2.11 -10.39 -6.94
C ALA A 289 -1.73 -9.28 -5.94
N TRP A 290 -1.16 -8.19 -6.43
CA TRP A 290 -0.74 -7.03 -5.64
C TRP A 290 -0.91 -5.75 -6.45
N VAL A 291 -1.65 -4.79 -5.89
CA VAL A 291 -1.88 -3.47 -6.50
C VAL A 291 -1.85 -2.45 -5.36
N ALA A 292 -0.88 -1.54 -5.40
CA ALA A 292 -0.62 -0.57 -4.33
C ALA A 292 -0.01 0.71 -4.92
N THR A 293 0.05 1.79 -4.13
CA THR A 293 0.63 3.09 -4.54
C THR A 293 2.14 3.21 -4.34
N ASP A 294 2.75 2.22 -3.69
CA ASP A 294 4.18 2.20 -3.37
C ASP A 294 5.03 1.63 -4.51
N GLU A 295 6.33 1.58 -4.27
CA GLU A 295 7.37 1.16 -5.21
C GLU A 295 7.20 -0.32 -5.59
N VAL A 296 6.75 -1.16 -4.65
CA VAL A 296 6.42 -2.56 -4.96
C VAL A 296 5.12 -2.66 -5.76
N GLY A 297 4.17 -1.76 -5.53
CA GLY A 297 3.02 -1.54 -6.40
C GLY A 297 3.43 -1.19 -7.83
N ASP A 298 4.37 -0.27 -8.03
CA ASP A 298 4.90 0.09 -9.35
C ASP A 298 5.55 -1.11 -10.07
N LEU A 299 6.30 -1.92 -9.32
CA LEU A 299 6.87 -3.17 -9.83
C LEU A 299 5.77 -4.17 -10.21
N ALA A 300 4.74 -4.33 -9.38
CA ALA A 300 3.61 -5.20 -9.64
C ALA A 300 2.81 -4.76 -10.87
N PHE A 301 2.58 -3.45 -11.06
CA PHE A 301 1.98 -2.92 -12.28
C PHE A 301 2.80 -3.25 -13.53
N SER A 302 4.13 -3.11 -13.45
CA SER A 302 5.03 -3.41 -14.56
C SER A 302 5.02 -4.91 -14.91
N ALA A 303 5.07 -5.78 -13.89
CA ALA A 303 4.95 -7.23 -14.07
C ALA A 303 3.57 -7.64 -14.64
N ALA A 304 2.49 -6.97 -14.21
CA ALA A 304 1.16 -7.20 -14.75
C ALA A 304 1.08 -6.84 -16.24
N GLN A 305 1.67 -5.72 -16.65
CA GLN A 305 1.68 -5.31 -18.05
C GLN A 305 2.39 -6.34 -18.94
N ILE A 306 3.57 -6.81 -18.53
CA ILE A 306 4.30 -7.88 -19.23
C ILE A 306 3.45 -9.15 -19.30
N SER A 307 2.77 -9.51 -18.20
CA SER A 307 1.89 -10.68 -18.15
C SER A 307 0.71 -10.57 -19.13
N PHE A 308 0.06 -9.41 -19.23
CA PHE A 308 -1.00 -9.18 -20.21
C PHE A 308 -0.49 -9.24 -21.65
N GLU A 309 0.69 -8.68 -21.92
CA GLU A 309 1.34 -8.76 -23.24
C GLU A 309 1.66 -10.23 -23.61
N MET A 310 2.21 -11.01 -22.67
CA MET A 310 2.47 -12.45 -22.88
C MET A 310 1.18 -13.25 -23.08
N GLN A 311 0.12 -12.98 -22.32
CA GLN A 311 -1.19 -13.61 -22.52
C GLN A 311 -1.74 -13.33 -23.93
N HIS A 312 -1.58 -12.09 -24.41
CA HIS A 312 -2.00 -11.72 -25.75
C HIS A 312 -1.19 -12.48 -26.80
N ILE A 313 0.13 -12.53 -26.67
CA ILE A 313 1.03 -13.28 -27.57
C ILE A 313 0.66 -14.77 -27.57
N PHE A 314 0.47 -15.41 -26.41
CA PHE A 314 0.10 -16.83 -26.36
C PHE A 314 -1.28 -17.10 -26.95
N THR A 315 -2.25 -16.20 -26.76
CA THR A 315 -3.57 -16.32 -27.38
C THR A 315 -3.46 -16.23 -28.91
N GLN A 316 -2.67 -15.28 -29.43
CA GLN A 316 -2.40 -15.16 -30.86
C GLN A 316 -1.69 -16.41 -31.41
N LEU A 317 -0.68 -16.93 -30.70
CA LEU A 317 0.04 -18.16 -31.09
C LEU A 317 -0.90 -19.37 -31.14
N ARG A 318 -1.78 -19.53 -30.16
CA ARG A 318 -2.79 -20.61 -30.15
C ARG A 318 -3.79 -20.48 -31.30
N ALA A 319 -4.24 -19.27 -31.60
CA ALA A 319 -5.13 -19.02 -32.74
C ALA A 319 -4.46 -19.39 -34.07
N MET A 320 -3.20 -19.00 -34.26
CA MET A 320 -2.42 -19.37 -35.46
C MET A 320 -2.18 -20.89 -35.55
N ALA A 321 -1.83 -21.54 -34.45
CA ALA A 321 -1.66 -23.00 -34.40
C ALA A 321 -2.96 -23.76 -34.69
N ALA A 322 -4.12 -23.17 -34.35
CA ALA A 322 -5.43 -23.70 -34.69
C ALA A 322 -5.84 -23.47 -36.17
N GLY A 323 -4.94 -22.96 -37.01
CA GLY A 323 -5.15 -22.80 -38.46
C GLY A 323 -5.62 -21.41 -38.89
N ASP A 324 -5.72 -20.45 -37.97
CA ASP A 324 -6.08 -19.06 -38.31
C ASP A 324 -4.84 -18.25 -38.75
N LEU A 325 -4.18 -18.71 -39.81
CA LEU A 325 -2.99 -18.07 -40.41
C LEU A 325 -3.30 -16.71 -41.06
N ARG A 326 -4.58 -16.28 -41.10
CA ARG A 326 -5.00 -14.97 -41.61
C ARG A 326 -5.09 -13.91 -40.52
N ALA A 327 -4.98 -14.27 -39.23
CA ALA A 327 -4.92 -13.30 -38.16
C ALA A 327 -3.65 -12.44 -38.30
N GLU A 328 -3.84 -11.14 -38.47
CA GLU A 328 -2.77 -10.15 -38.57
C GLU A 328 -2.26 -9.84 -37.16
N ILE A 329 -0.97 -10.03 -36.92
CA ILE A 329 -0.36 -9.83 -35.60
C ILE A 329 -0.13 -8.33 -35.38
N GLN A 330 -1.05 -7.67 -34.67
CA GLN A 330 -0.91 -6.26 -34.28
C GLN A 330 -0.05 -6.13 -33.01
N GLY A 331 0.89 -5.15 -32.99
CA GLY A 331 1.73 -4.80 -31.82
C GLY A 331 3.23 -4.61 -32.13
N ASP A 332 3.93 -3.74 -31.42
CA ASP A 332 5.30 -3.28 -31.77
C ASP A 332 6.42 -3.76 -30.83
N SER A 333 6.20 -4.83 -30.06
CA SER A 333 7.24 -5.36 -29.17
C SER A 333 8.40 -5.99 -29.95
N GLY A 334 9.62 -5.93 -29.39
CA GLY A 334 10.81 -6.54 -30.02
C GLY A 334 10.66 -8.05 -30.28
N LEU A 335 9.92 -8.75 -29.42
CA LEU A 335 9.57 -10.16 -29.57
C LEU A 335 8.56 -10.39 -30.71
N LEU A 336 7.57 -9.50 -30.86
CA LEU A 336 6.63 -9.52 -31.98
C LEU A 336 7.35 -9.27 -33.31
N ARG A 337 8.38 -8.43 -33.32
CA ARG A 337 9.21 -8.17 -34.51
C ARG A 337 9.97 -9.43 -34.95
N ALA A 338 10.71 -10.06 -34.04
CA ALA A 338 11.40 -11.32 -34.29
C ALA A 338 10.43 -12.43 -34.74
N PHE A 339 9.23 -12.47 -34.17
CA PHE A 339 8.21 -13.45 -34.54
C PHE A 339 7.59 -13.17 -35.92
N ARG A 340 7.31 -11.90 -36.28
CA ARG A 340 6.86 -11.52 -37.63
C ARG A 340 7.89 -11.90 -38.68
N ASP A 341 9.17 -11.65 -38.40
CA ASP A 341 10.27 -12.00 -39.29
C ASP A 341 10.34 -13.53 -39.50
N SER A 342 10.18 -14.31 -38.42
CA SER A 342 10.10 -15.77 -38.51
C SER A 342 8.87 -16.26 -39.28
N ARG A 343 7.69 -15.63 -39.11
CA ARG A 343 6.47 -15.97 -39.86
C ARG A 343 6.61 -15.64 -41.34
N ALA A 344 7.17 -14.49 -41.69
CA ALA A 344 7.45 -14.12 -43.07
C ALA A 344 8.43 -15.12 -43.72
N GLY A 345 9.43 -15.59 -42.96
CA GLY A 345 10.31 -16.68 -43.39
C GLY A 345 9.58 -17.99 -43.65
N LEU A 346 8.71 -18.43 -42.74
CA LEU A 346 7.95 -19.68 -42.88
C LEU A 346 6.91 -19.65 -44.01
N LEU A 347 6.24 -18.51 -44.23
CA LEU A 347 5.31 -18.37 -45.35
C LEU A 347 6.05 -18.43 -46.69
N ARG A 348 7.19 -17.74 -46.81
CA ARG A 348 8.06 -17.87 -48.00
C ARG A 348 8.54 -19.31 -48.20
N LEU A 349 8.91 -20.00 -47.12
CA LEU A 349 9.31 -21.41 -47.16
C LEU A 349 8.19 -22.31 -47.69
N SER A 350 6.96 -22.07 -47.23
CA SER A 350 5.77 -22.79 -47.70
C SER A 350 5.54 -22.56 -49.19
N ASP A 351 5.59 -21.32 -49.66
CA ASP A 351 5.43 -20.97 -51.07
C ASP A 351 6.52 -21.62 -51.95
N LEU A 352 7.77 -21.64 -51.46
CA LEU A 352 8.88 -22.31 -52.13
C LEU A 352 8.70 -23.82 -52.22
N MET A 353 8.20 -24.47 -51.15
CA MET A 353 7.91 -25.91 -51.17
C MET A 353 6.80 -26.24 -52.17
N VAL A 354 5.79 -25.37 -52.30
CA VAL A 354 4.72 -25.50 -53.30
C VAL A 354 5.24 -25.30 -54.73
N GLY A 355 6.13 -24.32 -54.95
CA GLY A 355 6.79 -24.11 -56.26
C GLY A 355 7.68 -25.29 -56.66
N LEU A 356 8.50 -25.80 -55.73
CA LEU A 356 9.32 -27.00 -55.93
C LEU A 356 8.48 -28.23 -56.28
N ALA A 357 7.35 -28.43 -55.59
CA ALA A 357 6.44 -29.53 -55.89
C ALA A 357 5.79 -29.43 -57.29
N ARG A 358 5.73 -28.22 -57.87
CA ARG A 358 5.24 -27.97 -59.23
C ARG A 358 6.33 -28.00 -60.30
N GLY A 359 7.59 -28.23 -59.92
CA GLY A 359 8.73 -28.18 -60.84
C GLY A 359 9.14 -26.76 -61.23
N GLU A 360 8.61 -25.74 -60.54
CA GLU A 360 8.97 -24.35 -60.76
C GLU A 360 10.28 -24.06 -60.00
N LEU A 361 11.42 -24.30 -60.65
CA LEU A 361 12.73 -23.88 -60.15
C LEU A 361 12.91 -22.36 -60.36
N GLY A 362 12.15 -21.58 -59.59
CA GLY A 362 12.28 -20.13 -59.54
C GLY A 362 13.59 -19.66 -58.90
N SER A 363 13.91 -18.38 -59.12
CA SER A 363 15.11 -17.70 -58.63
C SER A 363 15.33 -17.84 -57.11
N ARG A 364 16.60 -18.05 -56.75
CA ARG A 364 17.14 -18.26 -55.40
C ARG A 364 16.53 -17.30 -54.36
N PRO A 365 15.81 -17.79 -53.34
CA PRO A 365 15.28 -16.94 -52.29
C PRO A 365 16.36 -16.59 -51.27
N ASP A 366 16.51 -15.29 -50.98
CA ASP A 366 17.37 -14.78 -49.91
C ASP A 366 16.62 -14.89 -48.57
N VAL A 367 16.89 -15.96 -47.83
CA VAL A 367 16.35 -16.20 -46.49
C VAL A 367 17.49 -15.99 -45.49
N ALA A 368 17.37 -14.99 -44.63
CA ALA A 368 18.40 -14.66 -43.66
C ALA A 368 18.47 -15.66 -42.49
N GLY A 369 19.68 -15.88 -41.95
CA GLY A 369 19.95 -16.66 -40.73
C GLY A 369 20.16 -18.17 -40.93
N ASP A 370 20.23 -18.91 -39.82
CA ASP A 370 20.53 -20.36 -39.80
C ASP A 370 19.51 -21.22 -40.56
N LEU A 371 18.29 -20.71 -40.73
CA LEU A 371 17.24 -21.37 -41.50
C LEU A 371 17.52 -21.28 -43.01
N GLY A 372 18.07 -20.16 -43.47
CA GLY A 372 18.51 -19.97 -44.85
C GLY A 372 19.65 -20.92 -45.21
N THR A 373 20.66 -21.04 -44.34
CA THR A 373 21.81 -21.93 -44.58
C THR A 373 21.40 -23.40 -44.62
N SER A 374 20.43 -23.81 -43.80
CA SER A 374 19.86 -25.16 -43.84
C SER A 374 19.09 -25.42 -45.13
N PHE A 375 18.38 -24.41 -45.64
CA PHE A 375 17.63 -24.51 -46.90
C PHE A 375 18.54 -24.55 -48.13
N GLU A 376 19.65 -23.79 -48.13
CA GLU A 376 20.64 -23.87 -49.21
C GLU A 376 21.21 -25.29 -49.33
N LYS A 377 21.51 -25.94 -48.20
CA LYS A 377 21.97 -27.34 -48.19
C LYS A 377 20.92 -28.30 -48.76
N LEU A 378 19.65 -28.12 -48.38
CA LEU A 378 18.54 -28.93 -48.90
C LEU A 378 18.34 -28.71 -50.42
N HIS A 379 18.33 -27.45 -50.86
CA HIS A 379 18.18 -27.07 -52.27
C HIS A 379 19.31 -27.66 -53.13
N HIS A 380 20.56 -27.55 -52.66
CA HIS A 380 21.71 -28.15 -53.34
C HIS A 380 21.59 -29.68 -53.40
N SER A 381 21.07 -30.32 -52.36
CA SER A 381 20.85 -31.78 -52.34
C SER A 381 19.75 -32.20 -53.32
N LEU A 382 18.65 -31.44 -53.40
CA LEU A 382 17.56 -31.69 -54.35
C LEU A 382 17.99 -31.44 -55.80
N GLN A 383 18.77 -30.39 -56.07
CA GLN A 383 19.36 -30.15 -57.39
C GLN A 383 20.31 -31.28 -57.80
N ALA A 384 21.13 -31.78 -56.88
CA ALA A 384 22.01 -32.90 -57.15
C ALA A 384 21.21 -34.18 -57.48
N ILE A 385 20.14 -34.46 -56.74
CA ILE A 385 19.23 -35.59 -57.01
C ILE A 385 18.54 -35.42 -58.37
N ALA A 386 18.03 -34.23 -58.69
CA ALA A 386 17.38 -33.96 -59.97
C ALA A 386 18.36 -34.11 -61.15
N ALA A 387 19.58 -33.58 -61.02
CA ALA A 387 20.63 -33.74 -62.02
C ALA A 387 21.05 -35.21 -62.19
N GLN A 388 21.09 -35.98 -61.10
CA GLN A 388 21.38 -37.42 -61.15
C GLN A 388 20.24 -38.20 -61.81
N ALA A 389 18.98 -37.90 -61.49
CA ALA A 389 17.81 -38.51 -62.13
C ALA A 389 17.77 -38.20 -63.64
N GLN A 390 18.14 -36.97 -64.03
CA GLN A 390 18.27 -36.58 -65.43
C GLN A 390 19.37 -37.37 -66.15
N LYS A 391 20.56 -37.51 -65.56
CA LYS A 391 21.64 -38.34 -66.12
C LYS A 391 21.24 -39.81 -66.29
N ILE A 392 20.50 -40.36 -65.32
CA ILE A 392 19.95 -41.73 -65.40
C ILE A 392 18.94 -41.83 -66.54
N ALA A 393 18.05 -40.84 -66.69
CA ALA A 393 17.07 -40.80 -67.78
C ALA A 393 17.72 -40.65 -69.17
N GLU A 394 18.87 -39.98 -69.26
CA GLU A 394 19.68 -39.83 -70.48
C GLU A 394 20.53 -41.09 -70.80
N GLY A 395 20.45 -42.14 -69.96
CA GLY A 395 21.13 -43.41 -70.18
C GLY A 395 22.61 -43.43 -69.79
N ASP A 396 23.11 -42.38 -69.11
CA ASP A 396 24.48 -42.32 -68.62
C ASP A 396 24.60 -43.06 -67.28
N LEU A 397 24.72 -44.38 -67.35
CA LEU A 397 24.84 -45.28 -66.19
C LEU A 397 26.29 -45.44 -65.69
N ARG A 398 27.20 -44.51 -66.02
CA ARG A 398 28.56 -44.51 -65.45
C ARG A 398 28.55 -43.82 -64.09
N LEU A 399 28.11 -44.55 -63.06
CA LEU A 399 28.33 -44.21 -61.65
C LEU A 399 29.58 -44.90 -61.12
#